data_AF-A0A453LBH3-F1
#
_entry.id   AF-A0A453LBH3-F1
#
_cell.length_a   1.000
_cell.length_b   1.000
_cell.length_c   1.000
_cell.angle_alpha   90.00
_cell.angle_beta   90.00
_cell.angle_gamma   90.00
#
_symmetry.space_group_name_H-M   'P 1'
#
loop_
_entity.id
_entity.type
_entity.pdbx_description
1 polymer ?
#
loop_
_entity_poly.entity_id
_entity_poly.type
_entity_poly.pdbx_seq_one_letter_code
_entity_poly.pdbx_strand_id
1 'polypeptide(L)'
;TEPLSRHIEEQGLEFLQFAFRWFNCLLIREVPFHLVTRLWDTYLAEGDYLPDFLVYISASFLLTWSEKLQKLDFQEMVMFLQHLPTRNWAHHELEMVLSRAYMWHTMFKSSPSHLAN
;
A
#
# COMPACT_ATOMS: atom_id res chain seq x y z
N THR A 1 -15.48 2.83 8.30
CA THR A 1 -14.50 1.81 7.87
C THR A 1 -14.71 1.54 6.40
N GLU A 2 -13.65 1.67 5.60
CA GLU A 2 -13.70 1.59 4.14
C GLU A 2 -14.21 0.23 3.63
N PRO A 3 -14.85 0.14 2.45
CA PRO A 3 -15.41 -1.10 1.92
C PRO A 3 -14.43 -2.27 1.84
N LEU A 4 -13.16 -2.01 1.51
CA LEU A 4 -12.14 -3.05 1.37
C LEU A 4 -11.70 -3.65 2.71
N SER A 5 -11.46 -2.83 3.73
CA SER A 5 -10.97 -3.32 5.03
C SER A 5 -12.00 -4.25 5.67
N ARG A 6 -13.29 -3.88 5.57
CA ARG A 6 -14.39 -4.72 6.04
C ARG A 6 -14.46 -6.04 5.28
N HIS A 7 -14.35 -6.02 3.96
CA HIS A 7 -14.38 -7.25 3.15
C HIS A 7 -13.22 -8.19 3.50
N ILE A 8 -12.01 -7.67 3.71
CA ILE A 8 -10.84 -8.45 4.16
C ILE A 8 -11.13 -9.14 5.50
N GLU A 9 -11.68 -8.40 6.47
CA GLU A 9 -12.06 -8.94 7.78
C GLU A 9 -13.20 -9.98 7.67
N GLU A 10 -14.21 -9.73 6.84
CA GLU A 10 -15.34 -10.66 6.60
C GLU A 10 -14.90 -11.97 5.94
N GLN A 11 -13.89 -11.93 5.06
CA GLN A 11 -13.26 -13.13 4.52
C GLN A 11 -12.34 -13.85 5.52
N GLY A 12 -12.12 -13.27 6.71
CA GLY A 12 -11.26 -13.85 7.75
C GLY A 12 -9.76 -13.74 7.45
N LEU A 13 -9.35 -12.84 6.56
CA LEU A 13 -7.95 -12.60 6.25
C LEU A 13 -7.35 -11.56 7.20
N GLU A 14 -6.29 -11.91 7.91
CA GLU A 14 -5.56 -10.96 8.75
C GLU A 14 -4.55 -10.17 7.93
N PHE A 15 -4.49 -8.85 8.11
CA PHE A 15 -3.52 -7.99 7.41
C PHE A 15 -2.07 -8.47 7.55
N LEU A 16 -1.71 -9.04 8.71
CA LEU A 16 -0.37 -9.55 8.97
C LEU A 16 0.06 -10.63 7.97
N GLN A 17 -0.86 -11.43 7.46
CA GLN A 17 -0.56 -12.57 6.57
C GLN A 17 0.04 -12.14 5.23
N PHE A 18 -0.20 -10.91 4.78
CA PHE A 18 0.42 -10.35 3.56
C PHE A 18 1.31 -9.15 3.87
N ALA A 19 0.89 -8.25 4.76
CA ALA A 19 1.58 -6.99 5.02
C ALA A 19 2.93 -7.20 5.71
N PHE A 20 3.12 -8.27 6.49
CA PHE A 20 4.41 -8.54 7.14
C PHE A 20 5.57 -8.55 6.13
N ARG A 21 5.37 -9.18 4.97
CA ARG A 21 6.37 -9.20 3.90
C ARG A 21 6.61 -7.82 3.31
N TRP A 22 5.55 -7.03 3.15
CA TRP A 22 5.63 -5.68 2.58
C TRP A 22 6.44 -4.74 3.47
N PHE A 23 6.23 -4.76 4.79
CA PHE A 23 6.96 -3.93 5.72
C PHE A 23 8.41 -4.40 5.93
N ASN A 24 8.65 -5.70 6.06
CA ASN A 24 10.02 -6.21 6.24
C ASN A 24 10.90 -6.06 5.00
N CYS A 25 10.32 -6.17 3.82
CA CYS A 25 11.05 -6.04 2.56
C CYS A 25 10.88 -4.67 1.91
N LEU A 26 10.26 -3.70 2.59
CA LEU A 26 9.99 -2.36 2.07
C LEU A 26 9.39 -2.40 0.65
N LEU A 27 8.41 -3.27 0.42
CA LEU A 27 7.75 -3.52 -0.87
C LEU A 27 8.65 -3.93 -2.07
N ILE A 28 9.97 -4.08 -1.88
CA ILE A 28 10.94 -4.43 -2.93
C ILE A 28 10.55 -5.75 -3.62
N ARG A 29 9.95 -6.68 -2.87
CA ARG A 29 9.51 -7.98 -3.38
C ARG A 29 8.21 -7.96 -4.18
N GLU A 30 7.46 -6.87 -4.11
CA GLU A 30 6.15 -6.74 -4.74
C GLU A 30 6.20 -5.95 -6.04
N VAL A 31 7.34 -5.35 -6.41
CA VAL A 31 7.52 -4.58 -7.64
C VAL A 31 8.65 -5.14 -8.52
N PRO A 32 8.64 -4.88 -9.83
CA PRO A 32 9.75 -5.23 -10.71
C PRO A 32 11.07 -4.59 -10.26
N PHE A 33 12.18 -5.33 -10.42
CA PHE A 33 13.52 -4.88 -10.00
C PHE A 33 13.92 -3.50 -10.57
N HIS A 34 13.53 -3.20 -11.81
CA HIS A 34 13.85 -1.92 -12.45
C HIS A 34 13.14 -0.71 -11.81
N LEU A 35 12.14 -0.92 -10.95
CA LEU A 35 11.45 0.13 -10.19
C LEU A 35 11.95 0.26 -8.75
N VAL A 36 12.79 -0.69 -8.29
CA VAL A 36 13.30 -0.70 -6.92
C VAL A 36 14.17 0.52 -6.64
N THR A 37 14.98 0.96 -7.62
CA THR A 37 15.78 2.19 -7.47
C THR A 37 14.90 3.40 -7.23
N ARG A 38 13.76 3.51 -7.92
CA ARG A 38 12.82 4.62 -7.73
C ARG A 38 12.13 4.59 -6.37
N LEU A 39 11.79 3.40 -5.86
CA LEU A 39 11.32 3.24 -4.48
C LEU A 39 12.39 3.71 -3.48
N TRP A 40 13.65 3.31 -3.68
CA TRP A 40 14.74 3.72 -2.82
C TRP A 40 14.98 5.22 -2.83
N ASP A 41 14.86 5.89 -3.99
CA ASP A 41 14.94 7.35 -4.06
C ASP A 41 13.89 8.00 -3.14
N THR A 42 12.66 7.48 -3.15
CA THR A 42 11.60 7.96 -2.23
C THR A 42 11.93 7.65 -0.77
N TYR A 43 12.44 6.46 -0.47
CA TYR A 43 12.77 6.08 0.90
C TYR A 43 13.90 6.92 1.48
N LEU A 44 14.92 7.20 0.68
CA LEU A 44 16.04 8.06 1.06
C LEU A 44 15.60 9.52 1.22
N ALA A 45 14.65 9.99 0.40
CA ALA A 45 14.11 11.34 0.51
C ALA A 45 13.27 11.55 1.78
N GLU A 46 12.51 10.54 2.22
CA GLU A 46 11.70 10.63 3.44
C GLU A 46 12.53 10.46 4.73
N GLY A 47 13.62 9.70 4.68
CA GLY A 47 14.54 9.54 5.81
C GLY A 47 13.86 8.96 7.05
N ASP A 48 13.98 9.65 8.19
CA ASP A 48 13.42 9.21 9.48
C ASP A 48 11.88 9.12 9.49
N TYR A 49 11.20 9.77 8.55
CA TYR A 49 9.75 9.71 8.40
C TYR A 49 9.27 8.49 7.58
N LEU A 50 10.20 7.68 7.05
CA LEU A 50 9.87 6.52 6.23
C LEU A 50 8.90 5.54 6.90
N PRO A 51 9.04 5.16 8.19
CA PRO A 51 8.12 4.20 8.79
C PRO A 51 6.66 4.65 8.72
N ASP A 52 6.39 5.93 9.00
CA ASP A 52 5.07 6.52 8.89
C ASP A 52 4.62 6.56 7.42
N PHE A 53 5.49 7.01 6.51
CA PHE A 53 5.15 7.13 5.10
C PHE A 53 4.90 5.77 4.43
N LEU A 54 5.63 4.73 4.84
CA LEU A 54 5.49 3.37 4.32
C LEU A 54 4.10 2.79 4.58
N VAL A 55 3.42 3.20 5.65
CA VAL A 55 2.02 2.84 5.89
C VAL A 55 1.13 3.40 4.77
N TYR A 56 1.31 4.67 4.40
CA TYR A 56 0.56 5.29 3.30
C TYR A 56 0.90 4.69 1.94
N ILE A 57 2.17 4.35 1.69
CA ILE A 57 2.57 3.64 0.47
C ILE A 57 1.89 2.27 0.42
N SER A 58 1.92 1.51 1.51
CA SER A 58 1.33 0.16 1.58
C SER A 58 -0.19 0.19 1.41
N ALA A 59 -0.87 1.16 2.01
CA ALA A 59 -2.30 1.37 1.83
C ALA A 59 -2.63 1.74 0.37
N SER A 60 -1.87 2.67 -0.22
CA SER A 60 -2.05 3.09 -1.62
C SER A 60 -1.82 1.94 -2.59
N PHE A 61 -0.81 1.12 -2.30
CA PHE A 61 -0.48 -0.07 -3.05
C PHE A 61 -1.63 -1.08 -3.02
N LEU A 62 -2.16 -1.43 -1.83
CA LEU A 62 -3.32 -2.31 -1.67
C LEU A 62 -4.55 -1.77 -2.42
N LEU A 63 -4.83 -0.47 -2.28
CA LEU A 63 -6.00 0.17 -2.89
C LEU A 63 -5.94 0.24 -4.42
N THR A 64 -4.77 0.01 -5.04
CA THR A 64 -4.64 -0.18 -6.50
C THR A 64 -5.54 -1.31 -7.02
N TRP A 65 -5.86 -2.29 -6.17
CA TRP A 65 -6.71 -3.43 -6.54
C TRP A 65 -7.99 -3.52 -5.71
N SER A 66 -8.43 -2.40 -5.10
CA SER A 66 -9.58 -2.38 -4.20
C SER A 66 -10.85 -2.99 -4.82
N GLU A 67 -11.21 -2.61 -6.04
CA GLU A 67 -12.39 -3.13 -6.73
C GLU A 67 -12.32 -4.63 -7.02
N LYS A 68 -11.11 -5.15 -7.26
CA LYS A 68 -10.90 -6.57 -7.50
C LYS A 68 -10.99 -7.34 -6.19
N LEU A 69 -10.25 -6.89 -5.17
CA LEU A 69 -10.19 -7.52 -3.85
C LEU A 69 -11.58 -7.65 -3.21
N GLN A 70 -12.44 -6.64 -3.36
CA GLN A 70 -13.83 -6.68 -2.87
C GLN A 70 -14.71 -7.76 -3.51
N LYS A 71 -14.26 -8.40 -4.59
CA LYS A 71 -14.99 -9.46 -5.30
C LYS A 71 -14.40 -10.85 -5.07
N LEU A 72 -13.25 -10.94 -4.41
CA LEU A 72 -12.55 -12.20 -4.18
C LEU A 72 -13.04 -12.86 -2.89
N ASP A 73 -13.14 -14.19 -2.90
CA ASP A 73 -13.24 -14.96 -1.66
C ASP A 73 -11.88 -15.05 -0.94
N PHE A 74 -11.86 -15.66 0.25
CA PHE A 74 -10.64 -15.84 1.04
C PHE A 74 -9.48 -16.48 0.26
N GLN A 75 -9.72 -17.59 -0.45
CA GLN A 75 -8.66 -18.33 -1.13
C GLN A 75 -8.09 -17.53 -2.31
N GLU A 76 -8.97 -16.94 -3.11
CA GLU A 76 -8.58 -16.08 -4.22
C GLU A 76 -7.82 -14.84 -3.74
N MET A 77 -8.26 -14.23 -2.63
CA MET A 77 -7.64 -13.05 -2.05
C MET A 77 -6.23 -13.35 -1.53
N VAL A 78 -6.04 -14.46 -0.81
CA VAL A 78 -4.71 -14.91 -0.37
C VAL A 78 -3.79 -15.10 -1.57
N MET A 79 -4.25 -15.83 -2.59
CA MET A 79 -3.45 -16.10 -3.79
C MET A 79 -3.08 -14.81 -4.52
N PHE A 80 -4.02 -13.88 -4.61
CA PHE A 80 -3.81 -12.59 -5.27
C PHE A 80 -2.82 -11.70 -4.52
N LEU A 81 -2.96 -11.55 -3.20
CA LEU A 81 -2.07 -10.73 -2.37
C LEU A 81 -0.66 -11.30 -2.27
N GLN A 82 -0.50 -12.61 -2.42
CA GLN A 82 0.81 -13.25 -2.51
C GLN A 82 1.50 -13.04 -3.87
N HIS A 83 0.73 -12.82 -4.94
CA HIS A 83 1.19 -12.74 -6.33
C HIS A 83 0.58 -11.54 -7.07
N LEU A 84 0.85 -10.34 -6.58
CA LEU A 84 0.32 -9.13 -7.18
C LEU A 84 0.80 -8.95 -8.63
N PRO A 85 -0.08 -8.47 -9.55
CA PRO A 85 0.22 -8.41 -10.97
C PRO A 85 1.07 -7.17 -11.34
N THR A 86 2.24 -7.03 -10.73
CA THR A 86 3.13 -5.88 -10.92
C THR A 86 4.21 -6.10 -11.97
N ARG A 87 4.33 -7.32 -12.52
CA ARG A 87 5.42 -7.71 -13.44
C ARG A 87 5.64 -6.74 -14.61
N ASN A 88 4.57 -6.17 -15.14
CA ASN A 88 4.59 -5.26 -16.30
C ASN A 88 4.47 -3.78 -15.91
N TRP A 89 4.55 -3.45 -14.61
CA TRP A 89 4.55 -2.07 -14.18
C TRP A 89 5.78 -1.35 -14.73
N ALA A 90 5.56 -0.10 -15.12
CA ALA A 90 6.57 0.87 -15.42
C ALA A 90 6.59 1.95 -14.33
N HIS A 91 7.33 3.02 -14.57
CA HIS A 91 7.46 4.11 -13.61
C HIS A 91 6.11 4.76 -13.30
N HIS A 92 5.22 4.87 -14.29
CA HIS A 92 3.93 5.54 -14.13
C HIS A 92 3.05 4.89 -13.06
N GLU A 93 2.95 3.55 -13.05
CA GLU A 93 2.15 2.82 -12.05
C GLU A 93 2.69 3.03 -10.65
N LEU A 94 4.01 2.99 -10.49
CA LEU A 94 4.64 3.27 -9.21
C LEU A 94 4.41 4.72 -8.77
N GLU A 95 4.58 5.69 -9.67
CA GLU A 95 4.32 7.10 -9.37
C GLU A 95 2.87 7.34 -8.93
N MET A 96 1.89 6.66 -9.52
CA MET A 96 0.50 6.75 -9.07
C MET A 96 0.30 6.24 -7.63
N VAL A 97 1.01 5.17 -7.24
CA VAL A 97 0.99 4.68 -5.86
C VAL A 97 1.61 5.71 -4.91
N LEU A 98 2.81 6.18 -5.24
CA LEU A 98 3.55 7.14 -4.41
C LEU A 98 2.83 8.49 -4.29
N SER A 99 2.23 8.99 -5.38
CA SER A 99 1.48 10.25 -5.39
C SER A 99 0.23 10.19 -4.49
N ARG A 100 -0.55 9.10 -4.58
CA ARG A 100 -1.71 8.88 -3.70
C ARG A 100 -1.27 8.79 -2.23
N ALA A 101 -0.19 8.07 -1.96
CA ALA A 101 0.37 7.96 -0.62
C ALA A 101 0.79 9.32 -0.07
N TYR A 102 1.47 10.13 -0.88
CA TYR A 102 1.89 11.48 -0.53
C TYR A 102 0.69 12.38 -0.23
N MET A 103 -0.35 12.36 -1.08
CA MET A 103 -1.57 13.12 -0.85
C MET A 103 -2.21 12.78 0.49
N TRP A 104 -2.37 11.49 0.82
CA TRP A 104 -2.95 11.09 2.10
C TRP A 104 -2.05 11.48 3.27
N HIS A 105 -0.75 11.22 3.17
CA HIS A 105 0.21 11.61 4.20
C HIS A 105 0.15 13.12 4.50
N THR A 106 0.12 13.96 3.46
CA THR A 106 -0.02 15.41 3.63
C THR A 106 -1.39 15.78 4.16
N MET A 107 -2.49 15.21 3.65
CA MET A 107 -3.84 15.51 4.16
C MET A 107 -3.97 15.19 5.65
N PHE A 108 -3.48 14.04 6.11
CA PHE A 108 -3.54 13.65 7.51
C PHE A 108 -2.57 14.42 8.41
N LYS A 109 -1.37 14.79 7.91
CA LYS A 109 -0.47 15.71 8.64
C LYS A 109 -1.02 17.14 8.71
N SER A 110 -1.74 17.57 7.67
CA SER A 110 -2.33 18.91 7.56
C SER A 110 -3.70 19.00 8.20
N SER A 111 -4.37 17.87 8.47
CA SER A 111 -5.63 17.80 9.21
C SER A 111 -5.37 18.21 10.64
N PRO A 112 -5.75 19.44 11.02
CA PRO A 112 -5.65 19.85 12.40
C PRO A 112 -6.82 19.20 13.12
N SER A 113 -6.54 18.49 14.21
CA SER A 113 -7.48 18.37 15.32
C SER A 113 -7.72 19.77 15.95
N HIS A 114 -8.33 20.67 15.17
CA HIS A 114 -8.91 21.95 15.56
C HIS A 114 -10.34 21.90 14.99
N LEU A 115 -11.29 21.20 15.60
CA LEU A 115 -12.14 21.71 16.67
C LEU A 115 -12.67 20.52 17.48
N ALA A 116 -11.88 20.04 18.44
CA ALA A 116 -12.46 19.47 19.65
C ALA A 116 -12.62 20.63 20.63
N ASN A 117 -13.81 21.24 20.62
CA ASN A 117 -14.49 21.88 21.73
C ASN A 117 -15.92 22.20 21.31
#